data_AF-A0A1M6V2B4-F1
#
_entry.id   AF-A0A1M6V2B4-F1
#
_cell.length_a   1.000
_cell.length_b   1.000
_cell.length_c   1.000
_cell.angle_alpha   90.00
_cell.angle_beta   90.00
_cell.angle_gamma   90.00
#
_symmetry.space_group_name_H-M   'P 1'
#
loop_
_entity.id
_entity.type
_entity.pdbx_description
1 polymer ?
#
loop_
_entity_poly.entity_id
_entity_poly.type
_entity_poly.pdbx_seq_one_letter_code
_entity_poly.pdbx_strand_id
1 'polypeptide(L)'
;MSDSILIKHVKHCIDKIGCNEVMRVVTTTVWFALEHFIAQYSATPTRLEDLDVALLARFVETRSQGCVDVELLLLEITSIRMVLLESGFLHNQLTGLSVRVKRERLANDKNGKYRFAKTLCT
;
A
#
# COMPACT_ATOMS: atom_id res chain seq x y z
N MET A 1 -19.20 -11.52 -2.33
CA MET A 1 -18.11 -12.39 -2.82
C MET A 1 -17.46 -13.00 -1.60
N SER A 2 -17.21 -14.30 -1.61
CA SER A 2 -16.42 -14.97 -0.56
C SER A 2 -14.96 -14.54 -0.65
N ASP A 3 -14.33 -14.22 0.49
CA ASP A 3 -12.90 -13.88 0.52
C ASP A 3 -12.05 -15.01 -0.07
N SER A 4 -11.06 -14.64 -0.88
CA SER A 4 -10.03 -15.56 -1.34
C SER A 4 -9.14 -16.03 -0.17
N ILE A 5 -8.34 -17.08 -0.42
CA ILE A 5 -7.37 -17.57 0.58
C ILE A 5 -6.35 -16.46 0.90
N LEU A 6 -5.87 -15.74 -0.11
CA LEU A 6 -4.94 -14.62 0.05
C LEU A 6 -5.52 -13.55 0.97
N ILE A 7 -6.77 -13.12 0.71
CA ILE A 7 -7.43 -12.09 1.52
C ILE A 7 -7.68 -12.54 2.95
N LYS A 8 -7.95 -13.83 3.18
CA LYS A 8 -8.04 -14.38 4.54
C LYS A 8 -6.71 -14.28 5.28
N HIS A 9 -5.58 -14.57 4.64
CA HIS A 9 -4.26 -14.38 5.23
C HIS A 9 -3.98 -12.91 5.52
N VAL A 10 -4.33 -11.99 4.61
CA VAL A 10 -4.23 -10.55 4.84
C VAL A 10 -5.03 -10.13 6.08
N LYS A 11 -6.29 -10.57 6.20
CA LYS A 11 -7.13 -10.24 7.37
C LYS A 11 -6.53 -10.78 8.67
N HIS A 12 -5.95 -11.98 8.65
CA HIS A 12 -5.25 -12.53 9.81
C HIS A 12 -4.03 -11.66 10.21
N CYS A 13 -3.22 -11.21 9.24
CA CYS A 13 -2.12 -10.27 9.52
C CYS A 13 -2.63 -8.95 10.09
N ILE A 14 -3.71 -8.38 9.52
CA ILE A 14 -4.34 -7.15 10.00
C ILE A 14 -4.76 -7.27 11.48
N ASP A 15 -5.31 -8.41 11.87
CA ASP A 15 -5.69 -8.68 13.26
C ASP A 15 -4.47 -8.75 14.18
N LYS A 16 -3.41 -9.43 13.75
CA LYS A 16 -2.17 -9.57 14.51
C LYS A 16 -1.42 -8.24 14.68
N ILE A 17 -1.43 -7.39 13.65
CA ILE A 17 -0.85 -6.04 13.70
C ILE A 17 -1.64 -5.11 14.65
N GLY A 18 -2.93 -5.38 14.87
CA GLY A 18 -3.78 -4.53 15.71
C GLY A 18 -4.23 -3.24 15.01
N CYS A 19 -4.45 -3.30 13.70
CA CYS A 19 -4.93 -2.15 12.92
C CYS A 19 -6.27 -1.61 13.45
N ASN A 20 -6.42 -0.28 13.49
CA ASN A 20 -7.70 0.37 13.73
C ASN A 20 -8.65 0.21 12.53
N GLU A 21 -9.91 0.62 12.68
CA GLU A 21 -10.94 0.47 11.63
C GLU A 21 -10.54 1.09 10.29
N VAL A 22 -10.00 2.32 10.31
CA VAL A 22 -9.55 3.01 9.09
C VAL A 22 -8.47 2.21 8.39
N MET A 23 -7.45 1.75 9.13
CA MET A 23 -6.38 0.93 8.56
C MET A 23 -6.88 -0.43 8.08
N ARG A 24 -7.87 -1.03 8.75
CA ARG A 24 -8.49 -2.29 8.30
C ARG A 24 -9.15 -2.12 6.95
N VAL A 25 -9.91 -1.03 6.76
CA VAL A 25 -10.58 -0.71 5.49
C VAL A 25 -9.55 -0.45 4.39
N VAL A 26 -8.59 0.46 4.63
CA VAL A 26 -7.57 0.81 3.63
C VAL A 26 -6.74 -0.42 3.24
N THR A 27 -6.29 -1.20 4.22
CA THR A 27 -5.48 -2.40 3.98
C THR A 27 -6.28 -3.42 3.19
N THR A 28 -7.51 -3.74 3.60
CA THR A 28 -8.34 -4.72 2.88
C THR A 28 -8.61 -4.28 1.44
N THR A 29 -8.96 -3.00 1.22
CA THR A 29 -9.25 -2.46 -0.11
C THR A 29 -8.03 -2.50 -1.03
N VAL A 30 -6.85 -2.08 -0.55
CA VAL A 30 -5.65 -2.10 -1.41
C VAL A 30 -5.23 -3.53 -1.73
N TRP A 31 -5.38 -4.47 -0.79
CA TRP A 31 -5.07 -5.88 -1.02
C TRP A 31 -6.02 -6.57 -2.01
N PHE A 32 -7.31 -6.21 -2.04
CA PHE A 32 -8.23 -6.64 -3.10
C PHE A 32 -7.81 -6.10 -4.47
N ALA A 33 -7.44 -4.81 -4.55
CA ALA A 33 -6.97 -4.22 -5.80
C ALA A 33 -5.67 -4.88 -6.31
N LEU A 34 -4.78 -5.22 -5.38
CA LEU A 34 -3.53 -5.92 -5.66
C LEU A 34 -3.78 -7.34 -6.13
N GLU A 35 -4.67 -8.10 -5.47
CA GLU A 35 -5.08 -9.43 -5.91
C GLU A 35 -5.63 -9.40 -7.35
N HIS A 36 -6.50 -8.44 -7.64
CA HIS A 36 -7.05 -8.26 -8.98
C HIS A 36 -5.96 -7.92 -10.00
N PHE A 37 -5.00 -7.07 -9.64
CA PHE A 37 -3.86 -6.75 -10.49
C PHE A 37 -3.00 -7.97 -10.78
N ILE A 38 -2.66 -8.78 -9.76
CA ILE A 38 -1.86 -10.00 -9.93
C ILE A 38 -2.54 -10.98 -10.88
N ALA A 39 -3.85 -11.16 -10.74
CA ALA A 39 -4.64 -12.08 -11.57
C ALA A 39 -4.58 -11.75 -13.08
N GLN A 40 -4.16 -10.54 -13.48
CA GLN A 40 -3.96 -10.17 -14.88
C GLN A 40 -2.65 -10.68 -15.48
N TYR A 41 -1.66 -11.01 -14.66
CA TYR A 41 -0.31 -11.40 -15.11
C TYR A 41 0.06 -12.83 -14.74
N SER A 42 -0.50 -13.37 -13.66
CA SER A 42 -0.20 -14.71 -13.16
C SER A 42 -1.36 -15.29 -12.37
N ALA A 43 -1.26 -16.59 -12.03
CA ALA A 43 -2.14 -17.17 -11.03
C ALA A 43 -1.96 -16.44 -9.68
N THR A 44 -3.06 -16.17 -8.99
CA THR A 44 -3.04 -15.56 -7.65
C THR A 44 -2.42 -16.54 -6.65
N PRO A 45 -1.35 -16.16 -5.95
CA PRO A 45 -0.77 -17.00 -4.91
C PRO A 45 -1.74 -17.24 -3.76
N THR A 46 -1.67 -18.44 -3.17
CA THR A 46 -2.49 -18.80 -2.01
C THR A 46 -1.84 -18.37 -0.70
N ARG A 47 -0.53 -18.08 -0.71
CA ARG A 47 0.26 -17.64 0.44
C ARG A 47 0.87 -16.26 0.18
N LEU A 48 1.10 -15.50 1.24
CA LEU A 48 1.67 -14.15 1.13
C LEU A 48 3.16 -14.22 0.76
N GLU A 49 3.88 -15.21 1.26
CA GLU A 49 5.32 -15.41 1.06
C GLU A 49 5.68 -15.78 -0.40
N ASP A 50 4.70 -16.27 -1.15
CA ASP A 50 4.85 -16.66 -2.56
C ASP A 50 4.63 -15.45 -3.51
N LEU A 51 4.39 -14.25 -2.98
CA LEU A 51 4.21 -13.04 -3.79
C LEU A 51 5.53 -12.59 -4.42
N ASP A 52 5.48 -12.34 -5.73
CA ASP A 52 6.59 -11.75 -6.47
C ASP A 52 6.74 -10.26 -6.14
N VAL A 53 7.84 -9.91 -5.47
CA VAL A 53 8.22 -8.54 -5.11
C VAL A 53 8.27 -7.61 -6.33
N ALA A 54 8.71 -8.09 -7.49
CA ALA A 54 8.77 -7.28 -8.70
C ALA A 54 7.36 -6.91 -9.19
N LEU A 55 6.41 -7.85 -9.09
CA LEU A 55 5.01 -7.59 -9.43
C LEU A 55 4.35 -6.63 -8.44
N LEU A 56 4.68 -6.73 -7.15
CA LEU A 56 4.25 -5.78 -6.12
C LEU A 56 4.78 -4.37 -6.39
N ALA A 57 6.04 -4.24 -6.80
CA ALA A 57 6.63 -2.94 -7.16
C ALA A 57 5.95 -2.33 -8.39
N ARG A 58 5.66 -3.15 -9.42
CA ARG A 58 4.88 -2.71 -10.60
C ARG A 58 3.46 -2.27 -10.24
N PHE A 59 2.82 -2.92 -9.27
CA PHE A 59 1.52 -2.47 -8.77
C PHE A 59 1.61 -1.07 -8.14
N VAL A 60 2.61 -0.83 -7.28
CA VAL A 60 2.84 0.48 -6.66
C VAL A 60 3.10 1.56 -7.71
N GLU A 61 3.94 1.25 -8.70
CA GLU A 61 4.20 2.15 -9.83
C GLU A 61 2.91 2.49 -10.58
N THR A 62 2.12 1.47 -10.95
CA THR A 62 0.84 1.66 -11.64
C THR A 62 -0.14 2.51 -10.83
N ARG A 63 -0.24 2.27 -9.52
CA ARG A 63 -1.10 3.06 -8.62
C ARG A 63 -0.62 4.51 -8.47
N SER A 64 0.67 4.76 -8.63
CA SER A 64 1.24 6.12 -8.53
C SER A 64 0.97 6.97 -9.78
N GLN A 65 0.79 6.34 -10.95
CA GLN A 65 0.53 7.05 -12.20
C GLN A 65 -0.81 7.79 -12.13
N GLY A 66 -0.77 9.12 -12.31
CA GLY A 66 -1.98 9.96 -12.24
C GLY A 66 -2.60 10.08 -10.85
N CYS A 67 -1.90 9.67 -9.79
CA CYS A 67 -2.42 9.75 -8.43
C CYS A 67 -2.52 11.21 -7.94
N VAL A 68 -3.73 11.61 -7.56
CA VAL A 68 -4.02 12.96 -7.05
C VAL A 68 -3.90 13.00 -5.52
N ASP A 69 -4.31 11.93 -4.82
CA ASP A 69 -4.24 11.83 -3.37
C ASP A 69 -2.98 11.08 -2.91
N VAL A 70 -1.89 11.83 -2.77
CA VAL A 70 -0.58 11.29 -2.36
C VAL A 70 -0.61 10.72 -0.94
N GLU A 71 -1.42 11.28 -0.03
CA GLU A 71 -1.48 10.77 1.35
C GLU A 71 -2.16 9.40 1.39
N LEU A 72 -3.25 9.22 0.65
CA LEU A 72 -3.89 7.93 0.52
C LEU A 72 -2.96 6.90 -0.11
N LEU A 73 -2.24 7.25 -1.17
CA LEU A 73 -1.26 6.36 -1.80
C LEU A 73 -0.15 5.93 -0.83
N LEU A 74 0.39 6.86 -0.04
CA LEU A 74 1.39 6.53 0.98
C LEU A 74 0.83 5.60 2.06
N LEU A 75 -0.44 5.77 2.43
CA LEU A 75 -1.13 4.90 3.36
C LEU A 75 -1.33 3.49 2.78
N GLU A 76 -1.77 3.39 1.52
CA GLU A 76 -1.90 2.14 0.77
C GLU A 76 -0.57 1.37 0.70
N ILE A 77 0.52 2.05 0.32
CA ILE A 77 1.88 1.45 0.27
C ILE A 77 2.31 0.97 1.65
N THR A 78 2.05 1.76 2.69
CA THR A 78 2.38 1.40 4.08
C THR A 78 1.59 0.15 4.50
N SER A 79 0.29 0.10 4.21
CA SER A 79 -0.58 -1.05 4.48
C SER A 79 -0.10 -2.34 3.82
N ILE A 80 0.36 -2.27 2.56
CA ILE A 80 0.94 -3.43 1.88
C ILE A 80 2.22 -3.88 2.60
N ARG A 81 3.13 -2.95 2.87
CA ARG A 81 4.42 -3.26 3.51
C ARG A 81 4.24 -3.87 4.89
N MET A 82 3.32 -3.36 5.71
CA MET A 82 3.07 -3.91 7.05
C MET A 82 2.62 -5.37 7.00
N VAL A 83 1.70 -5.72 6.09
CA VAL A 83 1.24 -7.10 5.93
C VAL A 83 2.37 -8.01 5.44
N LEU A 84 3.20 -7.55 4.49
CA LEU A 84 4.33 -8.32 4.00
C LEU A 84 5.40 -8.54 5.09
N LEU A 85 5.70 -7.52 5.89
CA LEU A 85 6.63 -7.65 7.02
C LEU A 85 6.09 -8.66 8.06
N GLU A 86 4.81 -8.57 8.38
CA GLU A 86 4.14 -9.50 9.30
C GLU A 86 4.13 -10.94 8.74
N SER A 87 4.04 -11.10 7.42
CA SER A 87 4.11 -12.42 6.77
C SER A 87 5.52 -12.93 6.56
N GLY A 88 6.56 -12.22 7.03
CA GLY A 88 7.94 -12.71 7.03
C GLY A 88 8.87 -12.13 5.94
N PHE A 89 8.43 -11.15 5.15
CA PHE A 89 9.35 -10.43 4.26
C PHE A 89 10.33 -9.57 5.06
N LEU A 90 11.54 -9.43 4.53
CA LEU A 90 12.57 -8.57 5.08
C LEU A 90 12.45 -7.15 4.54
N HIS A 91 12.87 -6.17 5.34
CA HIS A 91 12.81 -4.75 4.98
C HIS A 91 13.56 -4.43 3.67
N ASN A 92 14.70 -5.10 3.41
CA ASN A 92 15.49 -4.90 2.20
C ASN A 92 14.76 -5.38 0.93
N GLN A 93 13.95 -6.44 1.02
CA GLN A 93 13.12 -6.93 -0.09
C GLN A 93 12.04 -5.92 -0.47
N LEU A 94 11.54 -5.11 0.48
CA LEU A 94 10.43 -4.19 0.25
C LEU A 94 10.87 -2.76 -0.13
N THR A 95 12.16 -2.55 -0.38
CA THR A 95 12.71 -1.22 -0.74
C THR A 95 12.11 -0.66 -2.02
N GLY A 96 11.79 -1.52 -2.99
CA GLY A 96 11.10 -1.17 -4.23
C GLY A 96 9.63 -0.79 -4.06
N LEU A 97 9.02 -1.06 -2.89
CA LEU A 97 7.65 -0.64 -2.57
C LEU A 97 7.67 0.77 -1.99
N SER A 98 8.05 1.75 -2.82
CA SER A 98 8.12 3.14 -2.43
C SER A 98 7.86 4.06 -3.61
N VAL A 99 7.47 5.30 -3.30
CA VAL A 99 7.32 6.38 -4.27
C VAL A 99 8.11 7.58 -3.79
N ARG A 100 8.62 8.38 -4.73
CA ARG A 100 9.31 9.63 -4.40
C ARG A 100 8.28 10.74 -4.27
N VAL A 101 8.33 11.45 -3.14
CA VAL A 101 7.41 12.54 -2.82
C VAL A 101 8.20 13.82 -2.58
N LYS A 102 7.75 14.90 -3.20
CA LYS A 102 8.21 16.27 -2.95
C LYS A 102 7.23 16.97 -2.01
N ARG A 103 7.75 17.85 -1.16
CA ARG A 103 6.93 18.73 -0.33
C ARG A 103 7.00 20.16 -0.88
N GLU A 104 5.84 20.74 -1.11
CA GLU A 104 5.72 22.11 -1.61
C GLU A 104 5.16 23.01 -0.53
N ARG A 105 5.87 24.11 -0.28
CA ARG A 105 5.51 25.08 0.74
C ARG A 105 4.24 25.82 0.32
N LEU A 106 3.24 25.82 1.19
CA LEU A 106 2.02 26.61 1.03
C LEU A 106 2.06 27.84 1.92
N ALA A 107 1.21 28.82 1.61
CA ALA A 107 0.90 29.91 2.52
C ALA A 107 0.40 29.34 3.86
N ASN A 108 0.73 30.03 4.95
CA ASN A 108 0.22 29.67 6.28
C ASN A 108 -1.31 29.69 6.29
N ASP A 109 -1.92 28.92 7.19
CA ASP A 109 -3.36 29.05 7.41
C ASP A 109 -3.72 30.39 8.07
N LYS A 110 -5.02 30.60 8.28
CA LYS A 110 -5.58 31.80 8.92
C LYS A 110 -5.05 32.04 10.34
N ASN A 111 -4.51 31.01 10.99
CA ASN A 111 -3.93 31.06 12.33
C ASN A 111 -2.39 31.17 12.30
N GLY A 112 -1.79 31.36 11.13
CA GLY A 112 -0.34 31.42 10.96
C GLY A 112 0.36 30.05 10.97
N LYS A 113 -0.38 28.92 10.96
CA LYS A 113 0.23 27.60 11.01
C LYS A 113 0.92 27.24 9.69
N TYR A 114 2.10 26.65 9.84
CA TYR A 114 2.91 26.15 8.74
C TYR A 114 2.19 25.04 7.96
N ARG A 115 2.08 25.18 6.64
CA ARG A 115 1.48 24.19 5.73
C ARG A 115 2.40 23.78 4.58
N PHE A 116 2.18 22.58 4.08
CA PHE A 116 2.83 22.03 2.90
C PHE A 116 1.85 21.10 2.16
N ALA A 117 2.00 21.00 0.85
CA ALA A 117 1.39 19.97 0.03
C ALA A 117 2.43 18.87 -0.25
N LYS A 118 1.96 17.64 -0.49
CA LYS A 118 2.79 16.54 -1.01
C LYS A 118 2.42 16.30 -2.47
N THR A 119 3.42 16.19 -3.32
CA THR A 119 3.27 15.85 -4.74
C THR A 119 4.21 14.71 -5.09
N LEU A 120 3.82 13.86 -6.04
CA LEU A 120 4.73 12.84 -6.57
C LEU A 120 5.84 13.51 -7.37
N CYS A 121 7.06 13.01 -7.22
CA CYS A 121 8.14 13.38 -8.12
C CYS A 121 7.90 12.69 -9.47
N THR A 122 7.84 13.47 -10.54
CA THR A 122 7.93 12.99 -11.93
C THR A 122 9.33 12.49 -12.24
#